data_AF-A0A945SJ74-F1
#
_entry.id   AF-A0A945SJ74-F1
#
_cell.length_a   1.000
_cell.length_b   1.000
_cell.length_c   1.000
_cell.angle_alpha   90.00
_cell.angle_beta   90.00
_cell.angle_gamma   90.00
#
_symmetry.space_group_name_H-M   'P 1'
#
loop_
_entity.id
_entity.type
_entity.pdbx_description
1 polymer ?
#
loop_
_entity_poly.entity_id
_entity_poly.type
_entity_poly.pdbx_seq_one_letter_code
_entity_poly.pdbx_strand_id
1 'polypeptide(L)' 'ENSVLLTLVGEGHLAYDERVACINDPVDHYFLTGEVPRDDLRCER' A
#
# COMPACT_ATOMS: atom_id res chain seq x y z
N GLU A 1 0.61 6.66 17.62
CA GLU A 1 1.11 6.23 16.30
C GLU A 1 0.13 6.78 15.27
N ASN A 2 0.60 7.49 14.24
CA ASN A 2 -0.25 8.25 13.31
C ASN A 2 -0.06 7.78 11.85
N SER A 3 0.42 6.56 11.67
CA SER A 3 0.79 6.00 10.36
C SER A 3 0.54 4.49 10.34
N VAL A 4 0.25 3.95 9.17
CA VAL A 4 0.19 2.50 8.89
C VAL A 4 1.29 2.11 7.90
N LEU A 5 1.90 0.95 8.10
CA LEU A 5 2.95 0.42 7.21
C LEU A 5 2.34 -0.55 6.20
N LEU A 6 2.58 -0.29 4.91
CA LEU A 6 2.30 -1.23 3.83
C LEU A 6 3.64 -1.81 3.35
N THR A 7 3.71 -3.13 3.21
CA THR A 7 4.93 -3.82 2.78
C THR A 7 4.72 -4.51 1.44
N LEU A 8 5.53 -4.20 0.45
CA LEU A 8 5.70 -5.01 -0.75
C LEU A 8 6.92 -5.92 -0.59
N VAL A 9 6.71 -7.24 -0.63
CA VAL A 9 7.78 -8.24 -0.57
C VAL A 9 8.25 -8.57 -1.99
N GLY A 10 9.49 -8.19 -2.31
CA GLY A 10 10.10 -8.49 -3.62
C GLY A 10 11.40 -7.74 -3.85
N GLU A 11 11.97 -7.92 -5.04
CA GLU A 11 13.09 -7.11 -5.53
C GLU A 11 12.56 -5.91 -6.31
N GLY A 12 13.11 -4.71 -6.05
CA GLY A 12 12.72 -3.51 -6.78
C GLY A 12 13.09 -2.20 -6.09
N HIS A 13 12.76 -1.10 -6.75
CA HIS A 13 12.80 0.27 -6.22
C HIS A 13 11.41 0.88 -6.44
N LEU A 14 10.81 1.45 -5.39
CA LEU A 14 9.42 1.93 -5.34
C LEU A 14 8.36 0.83 -5.18
N ALA A 15 7.15 1.24 -4.80
CA ALA A 15 6.01 0.35 -4.58
C ALA A 15 4.68 0.99 -5.02
N TYR A 16 4.42 2.23 -4.59
CA TYR A 16 3.24 3.00 -5.00
C TYR A 16 3.45 3.67 -6.37
N ASP A 17 2.37 3.78 -7.16
CA ASP A 17 2.37 4.21 -8.58
C ASP A 17 3.03 3.21 -9.54
N GLU A 18 3.29 1.99 -9.04
CA GLU A 18 3.75 0.86 -9.85
C GLU A 18 2.58 -0.09 -10.16
N ARG A 19 2.75 -1.10 -11.02
CA ARG A 19 1.65 -2.02 -11.40
C ARG A 19 1.31 -3.08 -10.33
N VAL A 20 1.29 -2.70 -9.05
CA VAL A 20 1.03 -3.61 -7.92
C VAL A 20 -0.30 -3.21 -7.25
N ALA A 21 -1.39 -3.84 -7.69
CA ALA A 21 -2.76 -3.52 -7.21
C ALA A 21 -2.89 -3.61 -5.69
N CYS A 22 -2.25 -4.60 -5.06
CA CYS A 22 -2.25 -4.74 -3.59
C CYS A 22 -1.68 -3.51 -2.85
N ILE A 23 -0.81 -2.71 -3.49
CA ILE A 23 -0.30 -1.44 -2.94
C ILE A 23 -1.13 -0.25 -3.44
N ASN A 24 -1.43 -0.18 -4.74
CA ASN A 24 -2.11 0.99 -5.30
C ASN A 24 -3.53 1.15 -4.79
N ASP A 25 -4.31 0.08 -4.81
CA ASP A 25 -5.73 0.13 -4.46
C ASP A 25 -5.96 0.70 -3.05
N PRO A 26 -5.27 0.23 -1.98
CA PRO A 26 -5.48 0.81 -0.65
C PRO A 26 -4.92 2.23 -0.52
N VAL A 27 -3.84 2.58 -1.22
CA VAL A 27 -3.29 3.95 -1.15
C VAL A 27 -4.20 4.94 -1.89
N ASP A 28 -4.70 4.57 -3.07
CA ASP A 28 -5.64 5.38 -3.84
C ASP A 28 -6.96 5.53 -3.08
N HIS A 29 -7.47 4.44 -2.48
CA HIS A 29 -8.68 4.49 -1.66
C HIS A 29 -8.52 5.42 -0.46
N TYR A 30 -7.36 5.40 0.20
CA TYR A 30 -7.03 6.35 1.26
C TYR A 30 -7.02 7.79 0.75
N PHE A 31 -6.39 8.07 -0.39
CA PHE A 31 -6.38 9.41 -0.97
C PHE A 31 -7.76 9.93 -1.38
N LEU A 32 -8.65 9.04 -1.80
CA LEU A 32 -10.00 9.41 -2.22
C LEU A 32 -10.98 9.56 -1.05
N THR A 33 -10.84 8.77 0.00
CA THR A 33 -11.88 8.63 1.04
C THR A 33 -11.42 8.96 2.45
N GLY A 34 -10.11 8.95 2.69
CA GLY A 34 -9.53 8.99 4.04
C GLY A 34 -9.66 7.68 4.81
N GLU A 35 -10.20 6.60 4.22
CA GLU A 35 -10.22 5.27 4.84
C GLU A 35 -8.79 4.74 4.95
N VAL A 36 -8.35 4.53 6.19
CA VAL A 36 -6.99 4.06 6.48
C VAL A 36 -6.88 2.58 6.07
N PRO A 37 -5.84 2.19 5.32
CA PRO A 37 -5.61 0.79 4.97
C PRO A 37 -5.49 -0.11 6.21
N ARG A 38 -5.74 -1.40 6.02
CA ARG A 38 -5.48 -2.40 7.07
C ARG A 38 -4.03 -2.29 7.56
N ASP A 39 -3.88 -2.20 8.87
CA ASP A 39 -2.56 -2.15 9.49
C ASP A 39 -1.74 -3.41 9.18
N ASP A 40 -0.43 -3.22 8.99
CA ASP A 40 0.54 -4.25 8.57
C ASP A 40 0.12 -5.04 7.31
N LEU A 41 -0.50 -4.37 6.33
CA LEU A 41 -0.79 -4.97 5.03
C LEU A 41 0.52 -5.40 4.33
N ARG A 42 0.66 -6.70 4.12
CA ARG A 42 1.76 -7.30 3.36
C ARG A 42 1.27 -7.80 2.01
N CYS A 43 1.95 -7.39 0.96
CA CYS A 43 1.71 -7.77 -0.42
C CYS A 43 2.84 -8.65 -0.92
N GLU A 44 2.48 -9.82 -1.46
CA GLU A 44 3.36 -10.70 -2.22
C GLU A 44 2.95 -10.58 -3.69
N ARG A 45 3.91 -10.63 -4.64
CA ARG A 45 3.65 -10.38 -6.05
C ARG A 45 2.71 -11.42 -6.68
#